data_AF-A0A523AUA6-F1
#
_entry.id   AF-A0A523AUA6-F1
#
_cell.length_a   1.000
_cell.length_b   1.000
_cell.length_c   1.000
_cell.angle_alpha   90.00
_cell.angle_beta   90.00
_cell.angle_gamma   90.00
#
_symmetry.space_group_name_H-M   'P 1'
#
loop_
_entity.id
_entity.type
_entity.pdbx_description
1 polymer ?
#
loop_
_entity_poly.entity_id
_entity_poly.type
_entity_poly.pdbx_seq_one_letter_code
_entity_poly.pdbx_strand_id
1 'polypeptide(L)'
;MVGSYLSDLWKKLRFQPFYDGEWVKGIYLVKVRHDNFDDCFQKIGTTFYALRDKEIWVNLTGGTNQINFALLLGGCFTATAASYYYVFQQDTSLLHPEGLELREIEEKRTVDEILRRWNELPLFQLQIGETLMKLQERFAEREILNRSEVVKILGGEEMLPKFRRFLSFEEDKVRRGILFEKVVSLMDKIDRKVDNFSKWLDWAKGEGILSEL
;
A
#
# COMPACT_ATOMS: atom_id res chain seq x y z
N MET A 1 -22.16 -9.42 -9.33
CA MET A 1 -22.91 -8.30 -8.72
C MET A 1 -22.04 -7.06 -8.51
N VAL A 2 -20.83 -7.16 -7.93
CA VAL A 2 -19.96 -5.98 -7.72
C VAL A 2 -19.40 -5.39 -9.03
N GLY A 3 -18.98 -6.23 -9.99
CA GLY A 3 -18.46 -5.76 -11.28
C GLY A 3 -19.50 -5.03 -12.15
N SER A 4 -20.76 -5.49 -12.15
CA SER A 4 -21.85 -4.80 -12.85
C SER A 4 -22.18 -3.46 -12.18
N TYR A 5 -22.23 -3.41 -10.84
CA TYR A 5 -22.46 -2.16 -10.11
C TYR A 5 -21.37 -1.12 -10.36
N LEU A 6 -20.09 -1.51 -10.33
CA LEU A 6 -18.98 -0.59 -10.58
C LEU A 6 -18.90 -0.17 -12.05
N SER A 7 -19.17 -1.07 -12.99
CA SER A 7 -19.28 -0.71 -14.41
C SER A 7 -20.43 0.29 -14.65
N ASP A 8 -21.57 0.10 -13.98
CA ASP A 8 -22.72 1.00 -14.10
C ASP A 8 -22.48 2.34 -13.40
N LEU A 9 -21.82 2.34 -12.23
CA LEU A 9 -21.37 3.55 -11.55
C LEU A 9 -20.37 4.32 -12.43
N TRP A 10 -19.43 3.61 -13.05
CA TRP A 10 -18.44 4.18 -13.96
C TRP A 10 -19.07 4.87 -15.16
N LYS A 11 -20.05 4.21 -15.81
CA LYS A 11 -20.84 4.80 -16.90
C LYS A 11 -21.60 6.04 -16.45
N LYS A 12 -22.10 6.07 -15.21
CA LYS A 12 -22.89 7.18 -14.65
C LYS A 12 -22.04 8.37 -14.21
N LEU A 13 -20.80 8.15 -13.77
CA LEU A 13 -19.90 9.19 -13.28
C LEU A 13 -19.33 10.10 -14.40
N ARG A 14 -19.74 9.91 -15.66
CA ARG A 14 -19.39 10.76 -16.82
C ARG A 14 -17.92 11.19 -16.85
N PHE A 15 -17.00 10.27 -16.57
CA PHE A 15 -15.55 10.53 -16.62
C PHE A 15 -15.02 10.83 -18.03
N GLN A 16 -15.87 10.90 -19.06
CA GLN A 16 -15.50 11.21 -20.45
C GLN A 16 -14.52 12.39 -20.62
N PRO A 17 -14.60 13.50 -19.85
CA PRO A 17 -13.61 14.58 -19.95
C PRO A 17 -12.20 14.22 -19.44
N PHE A 18 -12.08 13.19 -18.60
CA PHE A 18 -10.83 12.72 -17.97
C PHE A 18 -10.36 11.35 -18.47
N TYR A 19 -11.17 10.71 -19.32
CA TYR A 19 -10.99 9.35 -19.81
C TYR A 19 -11.27 9.34 -21.31
N ASP A 20 -10.38 9.97 -22.07
CA ASP A 20 -10.35 9.94 -23.54
C ASP A 20 -9.68 8.67 -24.09
N GLY A 21 -9.19 7.80 -23.20
CA GLY A 21 -8.41 6.60 -23.53
C GLY A 21 -6.93 6.87 -23.80
N GLU A 22 -6.49 8.13 -23.80
CA GLU A 22 -5.08 8.49 -23.94
C GLU A 22 -4.36 8.50 -22.58
N TRP A 23 -5.02 9.01 -21.53
CA TRP A 23 -4.39 9.23 -20.22
C TRP A 23 -4.50 8.05 -19.27
N VAL A 24 -5.67 7.41 -19.20
CA VAL A 24 -5.89 6.24 -18.34
C VAL A 24 -5.98 4.98 -19.19
N LYS A 25 -4.97 4.12 -19.06
CA LYS A 25 -4.83 2.92 -19.89
C LYS A 25 -5.66 1.73 -19.45
N GLY A 26 -6.17 1.74 -18.22
CA GLY A 26 -6.99 0.65 -17.69
C GLY A 26 -7.35 0.87 -16.23
N ILE A 27 -8.46 0.26 -15.81
CA ILE A 27 -8.91 0.26 -14.42
C ILE A 27 -9.00 -1.18 -13.96
N TYR A 28 -8.23 -1.48 -12.92
CA TYR A 28 -8.13 -2.81 -12.37
C TYR A 28 -8.68 -2.81 -10.96
N LEU A 29 -9.62 -3.71 -10.72
CA LEU A 29 -10.23 -3.95 -9.42
C LEU A 29 -9.65 -5.23 -8.83
N VAL A 30 -9.03 -5.13 -7.66
CA VAL A 30 -8.49 -6.28 -6.93
C VAL A 30 -9.38 -6.59 -5.73
N LYS A 31 -9.92 -7.81 -5.70
CA LYS A 31 -10.76 -8.28 -4.61
C LYS A 31 -9.94 -8.57 -3.35
N VAL A 32 -10.26 -7.87 -2.27
CA VAL A 32 -9.72 -8.10 -0.92
C VAL A 32 -10.83 -8.42 0.07
N ARG A 33 -10.48 -9.12 1.16
CA ARG A 33 -11.34 -9.32 2.33
C ARG A 33 -11.17 -8.13 3.29
N HIS A 34 -12.11 -7.19 3.25
CA HIS A 34 -12.01 -5.92 3.98
C HIS A 34 -11.96 -6.05 5.52
N ASP A 35 -12.35 -7.21 6.06
CA ASP A 35 -12.32 -7.58 7.48
C ASP A 35 -11.00 -8.25 7.90
N ASN A 36 -10.18 -8.67 6.94
CA ASN A 36 -8.95 -9.43 7.16
C ASN A 36 -7.73 -8.61 6.73
N PHE A 37 -6.99 -8.10 7.72
CA PHE A 37 -5.77 -7.33 7.48
C PHE A 37 -4.72 -8.13 6.69
N ASP A 38 -4.55 -9.42 6.97
CA ASP A 38 -3.51 -10.23 6.32
C ASP A 38 -3.80 -10.41 4.82
N ASP A 39 -5.05 -10.65 4.46
CA ASP A 39 -5.48 -10.73 3.05
C ASP A 39 -5.26 -9.40 2.33
N CYS A 40 -5.66 -8.29 2.99
CA CYS A 40 -5.43 -6.96 2.47
C CYS A 40 -3.93 -6.70 2.26
N PHE A 41 -3.12 -6.92 3.30
CA PHE A 41 -1.70 -6.64 3.30
C PHE A 41 -0.93 -7.46 2.28
N GLN A 42 -1.19 -8.77 2.18
CA GLN A 42 -0.58 -9.62 1.17
C GLN A 42 -0.84 -9.09 -0.24
N LYS A 43 -2.10 -8.83 -0.59
CA LYS A 43 -2.47 -8.43 -1.95
C LYS A 43 -2.00 -7.01 -2.29
N ILE A 44 -2.14 -6.09 -1.35
CA ILE A 44 -1.69 -4.70 -1.50
C ILE A 44 -0.17 -4.62 -1.56
N GLY A 45 0.54 -5.30 -0.65
CA GLY A 45 2.00 -5.34 -0.63
C GLY A 45 2.57 -5.97 -1.90
N THR A 46 1.96 -7.05 -2.39
CA THR A 46 2.33 -7.67 -3.68
C THR A 46 2.10 -6.71 -4.84
N THR A 47 1.00 -5.96 -4.83
CA THR A 47 0.70 -4.94 -5.84
C THR A 47 1.74 -3.81 -5.82
N PHE A 48 2.07 -3.26 -4.65
CA PHE A 48 3.11 -2.24 -4.51
C PHE A 48 4.46 -2.74 -5.01
N TYR A 49 4.85 -3.96 -4.63
CA TYR A 49 6.13 -4.54 -5.03
C TYR A 49 6.23 -4.74 -6.55
N ALA A 50 5.14 -5.18 -7.19
CA ALA A 50 5.07 -5.35 -8.64
C ALA A 50 5.08 -4.02 -9.42
N LEU A 51 4.60 -2.95 -8.79
CA LEU A 51 4.52 -1.61 -9.37
C LEU A 51 5.67 -0.69 -8.94
N ARG A 52 6.71 -1.23 -8.29
CA ARG A 52 7.78 -0.44 -7.67
C ARG A 52 8.55 0.49 -8.60
N ASP A 53 8.54 0.21 -9.90
CA ASP A 53 9.18 1.03 -10.93
C ASP A 53 8.22 2.08 -11.53
N LYS A 54 7.07 2.31 -10.88
CA LYS A 54 6.05 3.29 -11.25
C LYS A 54 5.87 4.31 -10.14
N GLU A 55 5.34 5.47 -10.52
CA GLU A 55 4.86 6.45 -9.56
C GLU A 55 3.50 6.01 -9.00
N ILE A 56 3.41 5.81 -7.68
CA ILE A 56 2.19 5.27 -7.06
C ILE A 56 1.57 6.31 -6.12
N TRP A 57 0.33 6.69 -6.43
CA TRP A 57 -0.47 7.59 -5.63
C TRP A 57 -1.54 6.79 -4.88
N VAL A 58 -1.63 6.99 -3.57
CA VAL A 58 -2.44 6.14 -2.70
C VAL A 58 -3.56 6.95 -2.06
N ASN A 59 -4.80 6.63 -2.44
CA ASN A 59 -5.99 7.21 -1.84
C ASN A 59 -6.39 6.45 -0.57
N LEU A 60 -6.54 7.15 0.55
CA LEU A 60 -6.99 6.59 1.83
C LEU A 60 -8.42 7.03 2.21
N THR A 61 -9.11 7.76 1.31
CA THR A 61 -10.45 8.34 1.53
C THR A 61 -11.52 7.27 1.72
N GLY A 62 -11.43 6.19 0.94
CA GLY A 62 -12.37 5.07 0.98
C GLY A 62 -11.74 3.80 1.55
N GLY A 63 -12.58 2.87 1.97
CA GLY A 63 -12.15 1.55 2.47
C GLY A 63 -12.21 1.43 3.99
N THR A 64 -12.00 0.20 4.48
CA THR A 64 -11.94 -0.08 5.92
C THR A 64 -10.58 0.31 6.48
N ASN A 65 -10.51 0.43 7.81
CA ASN A 65 -9.23 0.68 8.51
C ASN A 65 -8.16 -0.38 8.15
N GLN A 66 -8.56 -1.63 7.93
CA GLN A 66 -7.68 -2.72 7.53
C GLN A 66 -7.05 -2.48 6.15
N ILE A 67 -7.84 -2.02 5.17
CA ILE A 67 -7.36 -1.69 3.82
C ILE A 67 -6.42 -0.49 3.90
N ASN A 68 -6.84 0.58 4.55
CA ASN A 68 -6.04 1.80 4.67
C ASN A 68 -4.73 1.56 5.40
N PHE A 69 -4.74 0.74 6.45
CA PHE A 69 -3.53 0.37 7.18
C PHE A 69 -2.62 -0.53 6.34
N ALA A 70 -3.18 -1.47 5.57
CA ALA A 70 -2.41 -2.28 4.63
C ALA A 70 -1.79 -1.44 3.50
N LEU A 71 -2.49 -0.42 2.99
CA LEU A 71 -1.96 0.55 2.02
C LEU A 71 -0.76 1.30 2.57
N LEU A 72 -0.89 1.86 3.77
CA LEU A 72 0.20 2.57 4.45
C LEU A 72 1.40 1.66 4.70
N LEU A 73 1.19 0.49 5.31
CA LEU A 73 2.30 -0.42 5.62
C LEU A 73 2.95 -0.99 4.36
N GLY A 74 2.16 -1.37 3.36
CA GLY A 74 2.64 -1.89 2.08
C GLY A 74 3.61 -0.90 1.44
N GLY A 75 3.18 0.34 1.23
CA GLY A 75 4.03 1.37 0.64
C GLY A 75 5.20 1.80 1.53
N CYS A 76 5.09 1.73 2.87
CA CYS A 76 6.23 1.97 3.76
C CYS A 76 7.33 0.90 3.62
N PHE A 77 6.96 -0.38 3.48
CA PHE A 77 7.92 -1.48 3.37
C PHE A 77 8.55 -1.58 1.99
N THR A 78 7.75 -1.38 0.95
CA THR A 78 8.27 -1.39 -0.42
C THR A 78 8.95 -0.08 -0.79
N ALA A 79 8.68 1.01 -0.05
CA ALA A 79 9.12 2.37 -0.35
C ALA A 79 8.68 2.86 -1.75
N THR A 80 7.52 2.41 -2.23
CA THR A 80 7.04 2.67 -3.59
C THR A 80 5.96 3.74 -3.68
N ALA A 81 5.30 4.07 -2.57
CA ALA A 81 4.30 5.12 -2.56
C ALA A 81 4.99 6.49 -2.73
N ALA A 82 4.60 7.20 -3.80
CA ALA A 82 5.05 8.55 -4.11
C ALA A 82 4.23 9.60 -3.38
N SER A 83 2.95 9.31 -3.07
CA SER A 83 2.04 10.14 -2.28
C SER A 83 0.97 9.31 -1.58
N TYR A 84 0.61 9.71 -0.36
CA TYR A 84 -0.62 9.27 0.31
C TYR A 84 -1.53 10.48 0.46
N TYR A 85 -2.80 10.34 0.10
CA TYR A 85 -3.76 11.44 0.20
C TYR A 85 -5.10 10.98 0.74
N TYR A 86 -5.80 11.92 1.36
CA TYR A 86 -7.16 11.75 1.87
C TYR A 86 -7.98 13.00 1.51
N VAL A 87 -9.23 12.80 1.11
CA VAL A 87 -10.19 13.89 0.88
C VAL A 87 -11.16 13.92 2.05
N PHE A 88 -11.10 14.96 2.88
CA PHE A 88 -12.02 15.08 4.01
C PHE A 88 -13.46 15.35 3.54
N GLN A 89 -14.36 14.41 3.83
CA GLN A 89 -15.79 14.61 3.68
C GLN A 89 -16.43 14.86 5.04
N GLN A 90 -16.83 16.12 5.30
CA GLN A 90 -17.53 16.48 6.53
C GLN A 90 -19.03 16.17 6.47
N ASP A 91 -19.58 16.06 5.27
CA ASP A 91 -20.99 15.76 5.07
C ASP A 91 -21.23 14.25 5.14
N THR A 92 -21.82 13.81 6.25
CA THR A 92 -22.16 12.40 6.49
C THR A 92 -23.24 11.88 5.54
N SER A 93 -24.02 12.77 4.88
CA SER A 93 -24.98 12.37 3.85
C SER A 93 -24.32 11.95 2.53
N LEU A 94 -23.06 12.37 2.31
CA LEU A 94 -22.24 11.99 1.18
C LEU A 94 -21.35 10.76 1.48
N LEU A 95 -21.32 10.29 2.72
CA LEU A 95 -20.74 9.00 3.07
C LEU A 95 -21.74 7.91 2.66
N HIS A 96 -21.58 7.39 1.45
CA HIS A 96 -22.48 6.45 0.77
C HIS A 96 -23.19 5.47 1.74
N PRO A 97 -24.44 5.76 2.14
CA PRO A 97 -25.30 4.79 2.78
C PRO A 97 -25.83 3.88 1.67
N GLU A 98 -25.95 2.59 1.94
CA GLU A 98 -26.72 1.70 1.07
C GLU A 98 -28.12 2.29 0.86
N GLY A 99 -28.50 2.61 -0.38
CA GLY A 99 -29.88 3.00 -0.73
C GLY A 99 -30.16 4.47 -1.10
N LEU A 100 -29.15 5.33 -1.31
CA LEU A 100 -29.40 6.65 -1.92
C LEU A 100 -29.36 6.58 -3.46
N GLU A 101 -30.40 7.12 -4.11
CA GLU A 101 -30.37 7.41 -5.54
C GLU A 101 -29.27 8.46 -5.81
N LEU A 102 -28.39 8.17 -6.78
CA LEU A 102 -27.35 9.09 -7.24
C LEU A 102 -28.02 10.38 -7.74
N ARG A 103 -28.09 11.41 -6.89
CA ARG A 103 -28.50 12.74 -7.32
C ARG A 103 -27.46 13.27 -8.28
N GLU A 104 -27.90 13.95 -9.35
CA GLU A 104 -27.00 14.63 -10.28
C GLU A 104 -26.15 15.64 -9.50
N ILE A 105 -24.85 15.36 -9.37
CA ILE A 105 -23.89 16.28 -8.80
C ILE A 105 -23.69 17.38 -9.85
N GLU A 106 -24.08 18.62 -9.55
CA GLU A 106 -23.84 19.75 -10.44
C GLU A 106 -22.32 19.96 -10.64
N GLU A 107 -21.83 19.57 -11.83
CA GLU A 107 -20.43 19.27 -12.17
C GLU A 107 -19.41 20.42 -11.98
N LYS A 108 -19.82 21.69 -11.89
CA LYS A 108 -18.88 22.83 -12.06
C LYS A 108 -18.31 23.44 -10.77
N ARG A 109 -18.85 23.12 -9.59
CA ARG A 109 -18.30 23.60 -8.30
C ARG A 109 -17.56 22.51 -7.50
N THR A 110 -17.66 21.26 -7.93
CA THR A 110 -17.23 20.11 -7.11
C THR A 110 -15.72 19.90 -7.11
N VAL A 111 -15.02 20.13 -8.23
CA VAL A 111 -13.58 19.85 -8.32
C VAL A 111 -12.75 20.78 -7.44
N ASP A 112 -12.98 22.09 -7.52
CA ASP A 112 -12.27 23.07 -6.69
C ASP A 112 -12.54 22.83 -5.19
N GLU A 113 -13.77 22.43 -4.83
CA GLU A 113 -14.11 22.06 -3.46
C GLU A 113 -13.42 20.78 -2.99
N ILE A 114 -13.30 19.77 -3.87
CA ILE A 114 -12.55 18.55 -3.59
C ILE A 114 -11.07 18.86 -3.40
N LEU A 115 -10.47 19.66 -4.29
CA LEU A 115 -9.06 20.06 -4.21
C LEU A 115 -8.77 20.87 -2.94
N ARG A 116 -9.71 21.71 -2.47
CA ARG A 116 -9.59 22.39 -1.17
C ARG A 116 -9.61 21.46 0.04
N ARG A 117 -10.16 20.25 -0.12
CA ARG A 117 -10.26 19.21 0.93
C ARG A 117 -9.19 18.15 0.79
N TRP A 118 -8.40 18.20 -0.30
CA TRP A 118 -7.27 17.32 -0.53
C TRP A 118 -6.20 17.58 0.52
N ASN A 119 -5.84 16.54 1.26
CA ASN A 119 -4.77 16.57 2.23
C ASN A 119 -3.77 15.47 1.89
N GLU A 120 -2.53 15.87 1.66
CA GLU A 120 -1.41 14.95 1.51
C GLU A 120 -0.87 14.60 2.89
N LEU A 121 -0.68 13.31 3.12
CA LEU A 121 0.04 12.85 4.30
C LEU A 121 1.55 12.93 4.01
N PRO A 122 2.37 13.24 5.03
CA PRO A 122 3.81 13.19 4.87
C PRO A 122 4.24 11.81 4.40
N LEU A 123 5.22 11.78 3.49
CA LEU A 123 5.76 10.53 2.98
C LEU A 123 6.52 9.77 4.05
N PHE A 124 6.00 8.60 4.39
CA PHE A 124 6.67 7.64 5.27
C PHE A 124 7.58 6.72 4.45
N GLN A 125 8.60 7.29 3.80
CA GLN A 125 9.62 6.49 3.11
C GLN A 125 10.70 6.08 4.09
N LEU A 126 10.42 5.00 4.82
CA LEU A 126 11.37 4.49 5.78
C LEU A 126 12.45 3.63 5.11
N GLN A 127 12.22 3.11 3.89
CA GLN A 127 13.07 2.12 3.20
C GLN A 127 13.48 0.93 4.10
N ILE A 128 12.76 0.76 5.22
CA ILE A 128 13.11 -0.19 6.27
C ILE A 128 12.94 -1.62 5.73
N GLY A 129 12.05 -1.85 4.77
CA GLY A 129 11.80 -3.19 4.24
C GLY A 129 13.06 -3.84 3.67
N GLU A 130 13.76 -3.17 2.74
CA GLU A 130 14.98 -3.74 2.16
C GLU A 130 16.05 -4.00 3.23
N THR A 131 16.23 -3.05 4.16
CA THR A 131 17.17 -3.21 5.28
C THR A 131 16.80 -4.39 6.18
N LEU A 132 15.52 -4.55 6.54
CA LEU A 132 15.05 -5.66 7.36
C LEU A 132 15.23 -7.00 6.64
N MET A 133 15.02 -7.06 5.33
CA MET A 133 15.25 -8.29 4.57
C MET A 133 16.73 -8.67 4.53
N LYS A 134 17.64 -7.70 4.30
CA LYS A 134 19.08 -7.94 4.37
C LYS A 134 19.53 -8.42 5.75
N LEU A 135 18.96 -7.85 6.81
CA LEU A 135 19.19 -8.31 8.17
C LEU A 135 18.64 -9.74 8.38
N GLN A 136 17.45 -10.03 7.86
CA GLN A 136 16.82 -11.34 7.98
C GLN A 136 17.64 -12.43 7.29
N GLU A 137 18.19 -12.15 6.10
CA GLU A 137 19.09 -13.06 5.40
C GLU A 137 20.30 -13.43 6.27
N ARG A 138 20.88 -12.45 6.98
CA ARG A 138 21.99 -12.71 7.92
C ARG A 138 21.55 -13.47 9.16
N PHE A 139 20.38 -13.14 9.71
CA PHE A 139 19.85 -13.82 10.89
C PHE A 139 19.35 -15.24 10.60
N ALA A 140 19.03 -15.57 9.35
CA ALA A 140 18.69 -16.92 8.93
C ALA A 140 19.88 -17.89 9.06
N GLU A 141 21.11 -17.38 8.89
CA GLU A 141 22.34 -18.17 9.04
C GLU A 141 22.78 -18.29 10.51
N ARG A 142 22.43 -17.32 11.36
CA ARG A 142 22.88 -17.23 12.76
C ARG A 142 21.97 -16.37 13.62
N GLU A 143 21.84 -16.73 14.89
CA GLU A 143 20.97 -16.00 15.81
C GLU A 143 21.53 -14.63 16.26
N ILE A 144 22.86 -14.47 16.21
CA ILE A 144 23.58 -13.29 16.71
C ILE A 144 24.47 -12.74 15.59
N LEU A 145 24.41 -11.42 15.38
CA LEU A 145 25.28 -10.69 14.44
C LEU A 145 26.25 -9.79 15.19
N ASN A 146 27.39 -9.50 14.59
CA ASN A 146 28.31 -8.50 15.09
C ASN A 146 27.76 -7.09 14.80
N ARG A 147 27.94 -6.16 15.74
CA ARG A 147 27.46 -4.78 15.62
C ARG A 147 28.02 -4.08 14.38
N SER A 148 29.30 -4.25 14.08
CA SER A 148 29.95 -3.65 12.91
C SER A 148 29.31 -4.11 11.60
N GLU A 149 28.90 -5.37 11.53
CA GLU A 149 28.17 -5.91 10.37
C GLU A 149 26.79 -5.29 10.24
N VAL A 150 26.04 -5.19 11.34
CA VAL A 150 24.73 -4.54 11.36
C VAL A 150 24.85 -3.08 10.91
N VAL A 151 25.83 -2.33 11.45
CA VAL A 151 26.11 -0.95 11.04
C VAL A 151 26.34 -0.84 9.52
N LYS A 152 27.10 -1.79 8.94
CA LYS A 152 27.31 -1.83 7.49
C LYS A 152 26.03 -2.05 6.70
N ILE A 153 25.12 -2.91 7.19
CA ILE A 153 23.82 -3.18 6.54
C ILE A 153 22.88 -1.96 6.67
N LEU A 154 22.90 -1.29 7.83
CA LEU A 154 22.09 -0.11 8.09
C LEU A 154 22.59 1.15 7.34
N GLY A 155 23.84 1.15 6.87
CA GLY A 155 24.45 2.27 6.16
C GLY A 155 25.12 3.32 7.07
N GLY A 156 25.25 3.06 8.37
CA GLY A 156 25.86 4.01 9.32
C GLY A 156 25.46 3.76 10.78
N GLU A 157 26.24 4.28 11.73
CA GLU A 157 25.95 4.13 13.18
C GLU A 157 24.73 4.96 13.62
N GLU A 158 24.50 6.09 12.95
CA GLU A 158 23.37 7.01 13.20
C GLU A 158 22.00 6.36 12.94
N MET A 159 21.97 5.23 12.24
CA MET A 159 20.77 4.46 11.99
C MET A 159 20.43 3.50 13.14
N LEU A 160 21.38 3.13 14.00
CA LEU A 160 21.15 2.18 15.11
C LEU A 160 19.99 2.59 16.03
N PRO A 161 19.85 3.87 16.46
CA PRO A 161 18.71 4.28 17.29
C PRO A 161 17.35 4.04 16.63
N LYS A 162 17.24 4.19 15.31
CA LYS A 162 16.00 3.95 14.55
C LYS A 162 15.61 2.48 14.55
N PHE A 163 16.58 1.57 14.68
CA PHE A 163 16.36 0.13 14.68
C PHE A 163 16.30 -0.51 16.08
N ARG A 164 16.42 0.25 17.18
CA ARG A 164 16.35 -0.28 18.56
C ARG A 164 15.05 -1.00 18.92
N ARG A 165 13.95 -0.71 18.21
CA ARG A 165 12.69 -1.45 18.40
C ARG A 165 12.70 -2.81 17.72
N PHE A 166 13.50 -2.96 16.67
CA PHE A 166 13.65 -4.17 15.88
C PHE A 166 14.79 -5.04 16.38
N LEU A 167 15.87 -4.45 16.88
CA LEU A 167 17.10 -5.15 17.25
C LEU A 167 17.46 -4.90 18.71
N SER A 168 17.96 -5.92 19.39
CA SER A 168 18.59 -5.79 20.71
C SER A 168 20.10 -5.66 20.53
N PHE A 169 20.71 -4.72 21.25
CA PHE A 169 22.14 -4.43 21.16
C PHE A 169 22.81 -4.68 22.53
N GLU A 170 23.80 -5.56 22.57
CA GLU A 170 24.60 -5.91 23.75
C GLU A 170 26.08 -5.83 23.37
N GLU A 171 26.76 -4.75 23.76
CA GLU A 171 28.17 -4.49 23.40
C GLU A 171 28.44 -4.62 21.89
N ASP A 172 29.06 -5.73 21.47
CA ASP A 172 29.41 -6.08 20.10
C ASP A 172 28.40 -7.02 19.42
N LYS A 173 27.38 -7.50 20.15
CA LYS A 173 26.37 -8.44 19.69
C LYS A 173 25.05 -7.76 19.40
N VAL A 174 24.39 -8.25 18.35
CA VAL A 174 23.05 -7.80 17.94
C VAL A 174 22.16 -9.02 17.75
N ARG A 175 20.96 -8.97 18.33
CA ARG A 175 19.93 -10.01 18.25
C ARG A 175 18.65 -9.46 17.64
N ARG A 176 17.82 -10.37 17.09
CA ARG A 176 16.46 -10.05 16.68
C ARG A 176 15.61 -9.68 17.90
N GLY A 177 14.91 -8.56 17.81
CA GLY A 177 13.87 -8.17 18.75
C GLY A 177 12.49 -8.68 18.32
N ILE A 178 11.53 -8.64 19.23
CA ILE A 178 10.17 -9.16 18.99
C ILE A 178 9.49 -8.47 17.79
N LEU A 179 9.70 -7.16 17.61
CA LEU A 179 9.09 -6.42 16.50
C LEU A 179 9.70 -6.82 15.15
N PHE A 180 10.97 -7.19 15.12
CA PHE A 180 11.64 -7.63 13.89
C PHE A 180 11.00 -8.91 13.36
N GLU A 181 10.83 -9.93 14.20
CA GLU A 181 10.15 -11.18 13.81
C GLU A 181 8.76 -10.92 13.26
N LYS A 182 7.98 -10.08 13.95
CA LYS A 182 6.62 -9.74 13.52
C LYS A 182 6.62 -9.06 12.16
N VAL A 183 7.49 -8.08 11.95
CA VAL A 183 7.53 -7.33 10.69
C VAL A 183 8.06 -8.18 9.55
N VAL A 184 9.11 -8.96 9.76
CA VAL A 184 9.61 -9.91 8.75
C VAL A 184 8.54 -10.91 8.36
N SER A 185 7.81 -11.47 9.34
CA SER A 185 6.71 -12.42 9.05
C SER A 185 5.58 -11.80 8.23
N LEU A 186 5.34 -10.49 8.35
CA LEU A 186 4.42 -9.76 7.49
C LEU A 186 5.00 -9.61 6.09
N MET A 187 6.25 -9.16 5.98
CA MET A 187 6.92 -8.96 4.70
C MET A 187 7.04 -10.26 3.88
N ASP A 188 7.18 -11.41 4.53
CA ASP A 188 7.19 -12.72 3.87
C ASP A 188 5.86 -13.08 3.21
N LYS A 189 4.75 -12.41 3.57
CA LYS A 189 3.45 -12.56 2.89
C LYS A 189 3.43 -11.88 1.52
N ILE A 190 4.33 -10.93 1.26
CA ILE A 190 4.41 -10.25 -0.04
C ILE A 190 5.01 -11.22 -1.06
N ASP A 191 4.29 -11.51 -2.15
CA ASP A 191 4.82 -12.38 -3.20
C ASP A 191 5.82 -11.61 -4.07
N ARG A 192 7.09 -11.70 -3.67
CA ARG A 192 8.21 -11.04 -4.36
C ARG A 192 8.56 -11.69 -5.71
N LYS A 193 7.93 -12.79 -6.11
CA LYS A 193 8.06 -13.32 -7.48
C LYS A 193 7.24 -12.51 -8.48
N VAL A 194 6.21 -11.81 -7.99
CA VAL A 194 5.37 -10.87 -8.75
C VAL A 194 6.07 -9.52 -8.80
N ASP A 195 7.07 -9.41 -9.65
CA ASP A 195 8.04 -8.31 -9.64
C ASP A 195 7.82 -7.22 -10.69
N ASN A 196 6.75 -7.33 -11.49
CA ASN A 196 6.38 -6.37 -12.52
C ASN A 196 4.88 -6.43 -12.81
N PHE A 197 4.38 -5.43 -13.54
CA PHE A 197 2.96 -5.29 -13.87
C PHE A 197 2.37 -6.50 -14.62
N SER A 198 3.07 -7.05 -15.62
CA SER A 198 2.56 -8.19 -16.39
C SER A 198 2.39 -9.44 -15.51
N LYS A 199 3.39 -9.74 -14.68
CA LYS A 199 3.29 -10.84 -13.70
C LYS A 199 2.19 -10.59 -12.68
N TRP A 200 1.97 -9.34 -12.29
CA TRP A 200 0.89 -8.98 -11.38
C TRP A 200 -0.50 -9.23 -11.98
N LEU A 201 -0.69 -8.92 -13.26
CA LEU A 201 -1.92 -9.26 -13.97
C LEU A 201 -2.14 -10.77 -13.98
N ASP A 202 -1.12 -11.56 -14.32
CA ASP A 202 -1.20 -13.02 -14.37
C ASP A 202 -1.49 -13.61 -12.98
N TRP A 203 -0.80 -13.14 -11.95
CA TRP A 203 -1.02 -13.53 -10.56
C TRP A 203 -2.44 -13.21 -10.10
N ALA A 204 -2.91 -11.97 -10.29
CA ALA A 204 -4.24 -11.56 -9.84
C ALA A 204 -5.38 -12.27 -10.60
N LYS A 205 -5.16 -12.60 -11.89
CA LYS A 205 -6.07 -13.46 -12.67
C LYS A 205 -6.05 -14.90 -12.17
N GLY A 206 -4.87 -15.46 -11.93
CA GLY A 206 -4.70 -16.82 -11.42
C GLY A 206 -5.35 -17.03 -10.05
N GLU A 207 -5.28 -16.03 -9.18
CA GLU A 207 -5.94 -16.00 -7.87
C GLU A 207 -7.46 -15.74 -7.97
N GLY A 208 -7.98 -15.42 -9.16
CA GLY A 208 -9.40 -15.10 -9.37
C GLY A 208 -9.87 -13.84 -8.64
N ILE A 209 -8.96 -12.89 -8.40
CA ILE A 209 -9.23 -11.65 -7.65
C ILE A 209 -9.27 -10.41 -8.54
N LEU A 210 -8.93 -10.51 -9.82
CA LEU A 210 -8.90 -9.38 -10.75
C LEU A 210 -10.25 -9.20 -11.48
N SER A 211 -10.68 -7.94 -11.62
CA SER A 211 -11.70 -7.53 -12.59
C SER A 211 -11.22 -6.26 -13.32
N GLU A 212 -11.48 -6.16 -14.62
CA GLU A 212 -11.12 -5.02 -15.45
C GLU A 212 -12.41 -4.30 -15.88
N LEU A 213 -12.39 -2.96 -15.88
CA LEU A 213 -13.54 -2.12 -16.27
C LEU A 213 -13.35 -1.50 -17.64
#